data_AF-A0A6V7H4N5-F1
#
_entry.id   AF-A0A6V7H4N5-F1
#
_cell.length_a   1.000
_cell.length_b   1.000
_cell.length_c   1.000
_cell.angle_alpha   90.00
_cell.angle_beta   90.00
_cell.angle_gamma   90.00
#
_symmetry.space_group_name_H-M   'P 1'
#
loop_
_entity.id
_entity.type
_entity.pdbx_description
1 polymer ?
#
loop_
_entity_poly.entity_id
_entity_poly.type
_entity_poly.pdbx_seq_one_letter_code
_entity_poly.pdbx_strand_id
1 'polypeptide(L)'
;METPFEAEAGPYLVGWRNKLTGTVYRNTCTQTGKNNGRNDQKAQTNFTIDKFTNTERDVGVQTCANVDVRDRVVQSFRNFKEQRSEEHSNERESRVRDPSNEKILESVVKIQRFYRAHRGRQTTISSGGVSACAKNTNRQQIQPVPVARSYRSRDFVILNRTSPNTRSEFELLYNLLDRWRIHETKSASEQLFQPSRIALCSLILSKEVELLRAIDSTKTTVKFVKKEKSYRRFLDELCKPVIWRNDRGESTIVITPLVQRARSFRDTFEQLSREDTTVKERIDTLSKLREDVEPHTCRESDELIRLLNQEIDLLAGNVEESKLNWLRSGLKMAFLRLARESLRNERENSRTIQGGFRSSCKTICRSCGRLLPVEKFPREERFRSSSCNYCLYVRARAAPRLVYQPYRALLRDVRRREARAHCYTSLAFVIDAKIVYHLVNDIWHGKSAVSENDDLEELRLARFRNGEEWSPWNCLLLTATEASFHRKILDPDKFYGPMILQKFRTKNLQAKLRFEPVAEFKTHRGDKQRY
;
A
#
# COMPACT_ATOMS: atom_id res chain seq x y z
N MET A 1 26.90 -67.58 49.59
CA MET A 1 25.81 -67.38 50.57
C MET A 1 24.92 -66.29 50.03
N GLU A 2 23.84 -66.72 49.39
CA GLU A 2 22.80 -65.87 48.83
C GLU A 2 21.99 -65.26 49.98
N THR A 3 21.72 -63.96 49.90
CA THR A 3 20.62 -63.33 50.63
C THR A 3 19.69 -62.75 49.56
N PRO A 4 18.44 -63.23 49.47
CA PRO A 4 17.48 -62.73 48.50
C PRO A 4 16.85 -61.44 49.05
N PHE A 5 17.00 -60.32 48.35
CA PHE A 5 16.24 -59.11 48.68
C PHE A 5 14.86 -59.20 48.02
N GLU A 6 13.88 -59.25 48.91
CA GLU A 6 12.44 -59.34 48.66
C GLU A 6 11.96 -58.19 47.77
N ALA A 7 11.20 -58.52 46.73
CA ALA A 7 10.51 -57.56 45.90
C ALA A 7 9.31 -57.00 46.69
N GLU A 8 9.44 -55.79 47.24
CA GLU A 8 8.33 -55.05 47.82
C GLU A 8 7.22 -54.86 46.75
N ALA A 9 6.03 -55.38 47.08
CA ALA A 9 4.85 -55.35 46.24
C ALA A 9 4.35 -53.90 46.07
N GLY A 10 4.43 -53.38 44.83
CA GLY A 10 3.83 -52.10 44.47
C GLY A 10 2.30 -52.10 44.66
N PRO A 11 1.69 -50.92 44.89
CA PRO A 11 0.25 -50.80 45.14
C PRO A 11 -0.58 -51.33 43.96
N TYR A 12 -1.74 -51.93 44.28
CA TYR A 12 -2.66 -52.53 43.32
C TYR A 12 -3.28 -51.46 42.41
N LEU A 13 -2.73 -51.27 41.22
CA LEU A 13 -3.24 -50.33 40.22
C LEU A 13 -4.07 -51.08 39.16
N VAL A 14 -5.25 -50.55 38.88
CA VAL A 14 -6.25 -51.08 37.92
C VAL A 14 -5.59 -51.39 36.57
N GLY A 15 -5.93 -52.54 36.00
CA GLY A 15 -5.44 -53.04 34.72
C GLY A 15 -6.55 -53.66 33.87
N TRP A 16 -6.26 -53.97 32.61
CA TRP A 16 -7.24 -54.49 31.65
C TRP A 16 -6.96 -55.96 31.33
N ARG A 17 -8.01 -56.78 31.25
CA ARG A 17 -7.92 -58.20 30.87
C ARG A 17 -8.46 -58.40 29.46
N ASN A 18 -7.68 -59.04 28.59
CA ASN A 18 -8.16 -59.47 27.30
C ASN A 18 -9.15 -60.64 27.48
N LYS A 19 -10.38 -60.50 26.97
CA LYS A 19 -11.46 -61.47 27.17
C LYS A 19 -11.26 -62.78 26.39
N LEU A 20 -10.50 -62.79 25.29
CA LEU A 20 -10.30 -63.98 24.45
C LEU A 20 -9.04 -64.77 24.83
N THR A 21 -7.98 -64.09 25.25
CA THR A 21 -6.70 -64.74 25.61
C THR A 21 -6.48 -64.85 27.12
N GLY A 22 -7.34 -64.24 27.93
CA GLY A 22 -7.31 -64.30 29.40
C GLY A 22 -6.15 -63.53 30.05
N THR A 23 -5.24 -62.97 29.27
CA THR A 23 -4.05 -62.24 29.72
C THR A 23 -4.41 -60.90 30.36
N VAL A 24 -3.80 -60.60 31.51
CA VAL A 24 -4.05 -59.38 32.30
C VAL A 24 -2.87 -58.43 32.15
N TYR A 25 -3.13 -57.24 31.63
CA TYR A 25 -2.15 -56.17 31.52
C TYR A 25 -2.26 -55.26 32.74
N ARG A 26 -1.16 -55.07 33.47
CA ARG A 26 -1.08 -54.20 34.64
C ARG A 26 -0.42 -52.88 34.26
N ASN A 27 -0.98 -51.76 34.70
CA ASN A 27 -0.35 -50.45 34.53
C ASN A 27 0.82 -50.34 35.52
N THR A 28 2.03 -50.06 35.03
CA THR A 28 3.21 -49.82 35.87
C THR A 28 3.24 -48.35 36.32
N CYS A 29 3.46 -48.09 37.62
CA CYS A 29 3.72 -46.74 38.12
C CYS A 29 5.20 -46.38 37.88
N THR A 30 5.46 -45.22 37.27
CA THR A 30 6.81 -44.68 37.11
C THR A 30 7.21 -43.87 38.35
N GLN A 31 8.38 -44.20 38.88
CA GLN A 31 8.99 -43.61 40.06
C GLN A 31 9.53 -42.21 39.73
N THR A 32 8.76 -41.15 40.01
CA THR A 32 9.32 -39.81 40.18
C THR A 32 9.71 -39.65 41.65
N GLY A 33 10.96 -39.25 41.90
CA GLY A 33 11.60 -39.29 43.22
C GLY A 33 10.87 -38.48 44.30
N LYS A 34 10.98 -38.94 45.55
CA LYS A 34 10.53 -38.22 46.75
C LYS A 34 11.22 -36.85 46.83
N ASN A 35 10.49 -35.77 46.57
CA ASN A 35 10.89 -34.46 47.03
C ASN A 35 10.52 -34.33 48.52
N ASN A 36 11.54 -34.45 49.37
CA ASN A 36 11.49 -34.04 50.76
C ASN A 36 11.26 -32.53 50.82
N GLY A 37 10.05 -32.12 51.16
CA GLY A 37 9.72 -30.72 51.41
C GLY A 37 8.38 -30.64 52.13
N ARG A 38 8.42 -30.73 53.47
CA ARG A 38 7.31 -30.32 54.32
C ARG A 38 7.00 -28.86 54.01
N ASN A 39 5.75 -28.53 53.71
CA ASN A 39 5.16 -27.22 53.95
C ASN A 39 3.64 -27.36 53.92
N ASP A 40 3.05 -27.60 55.08
CA ASP A 40 1.67 -27.27 55.35
C ASP A 40 1.55 -25.75 55.44
N GLN A 41 0.92 -25.10 54.44
CA GLN A 41 0.11 -23.90 54.65
C GLN A 41 -0.57 -23.45 53.35
N LYS A 42 -1.91 -23.42 53.41
CA LYS A 42 -2.88 -22.57 52.70
C LYS A 42 -2.70 -22.37 51.18
N ALA A 43 -3.71 -22.86 50.45
CA ALA A 43 -3.96 -22.69 49.02
C ALA A 43 -3.57 -21.30 48.46
N GLN A 44 -2.50 -21.29 47.67
CA GLN A 44 -2.27 -20.34 46.59
C GLN A 44 -1.75 -21.13 45.39
N THR A 45 -2.56 -21.22 44.33
CA THR A 45 -2.16 -21.77 43.03
C THR A 45 -1.22 -20.80 42.34
N ASN A 46 0.07 -20.86 42.68
CA ASN A 46 1.12 -20.26 41.85
C ASN A 46 1.26 -21.11 40.59
N PHE A 47 0.93 -20.53 39.42
CA PHE A 47 1.25 -21.14 38.13
C PHE A 47 2.75 -20.98 37.85
N THR A 48 3.55 -21.94 38.30
CA THR A 48 4.95 -22.05 37.89
C THR A 48 5.00 -22.73 36.52
N ILE A 49 5.26 -21.97 35.46
CA ILE A 49 5.47 -22.54 34.13
C ILE A 49 6.97 -22.86 34.00
N ASP A 50 7.34 -24.14 34.18
CA ASP A 50 8.65 -24.62 33.76
C ASP A 50 8.65 -24.78 32.23
N LYS A 51 9.36 -23.89 31.55
CA LYS A 51 9.63 -24.02 30.11
C LYS A 51 10.92 -24.79 29.90
N PHE A 52 10.81 -26.07 29.56
CA PHE A 52 11.94 -26.81 29.02
C PHE A 52 12.03 -26.55 27.50
N THR A 53 13.05 -25.81 27.07
CA THR A 53 13.44 -25.77 25.65
C THR A 53 14.13 -27.08 25.30
N ASN A 54 13.37 -28.09 24.94
CA ASN A 54 13.92 -29.28 24.30
C ASN A 54 13.78 -29.14 22.77
N THR A 55 14.85 -29.43 22.04
CA THR A 55 14.85 -29.40 20.58
C THR A 55 14.36 -30.74 20.08
N GLU A 56 13.09 -30.82 19.66
CA GLU A 56 12.57 -32.04 19.00
C GLU A 56 13.31 -32.26 17.68
N ARG A 57 13.69 -33.51 17.40
CA ARG A 57 14.30 -33.93 16.14
C ARG A 57 13.46 -35.05 15.54
N ASP A 58 12.97 -34.84 14.33
CA ASP A 58 12.27 -35.88 13.59
C ASP A 58 13.25 -36.97 13.15
N VAL A 59 12.97 -38.23 13.48
CA VAL A 59 13.72 -39.41 13.04
C VAL A 59 12.85 -40.20 12.08
N GLY A 60 13.25 -40.27 10.81
CA GLY A 60 12.55 -41.08 9.81
C GLY A 60 12.76 -42.57 10.05
N VAL A 61 11.66 -43.32 10.17
CA VAL A 61 11.68 -44.79 10.20
C VAL A 61 11.22 -45.28 8.82
N GLN A 62 12.04 -46.10 8.15
CA GLN A 62 11.66 -46.72 6.88
C GLN A 62 11.03 -48.09 7.13
N THR A 63 9.91 -48.37 6.48
CA THR A 63 9.32 -49.70 6.36
C THR A 63 9.60 -50.25 4.96
N CYS A 64 9.95 -51.53 4.84
CA CYS A 64 10.15 -52.17 3.54
C CYS A 64 8.83 -52.19 2.76
N ALA A 65 8.77 -51.51 1.62
CA ALA A 65 7.66 -51.61 0.68
C ALA A 65 7.93 -52.75 -0.29
N ASN A 66 7.28 -53.90 -0.08
CA ASN A 66 7.26 -54.97 -1.07
C ASN A 66 6.13 -54.67 -2.05
N VAL A 67 6.44 -53.96 -3.13
CA VAL A 67 5.46 -53.68 -4.20
C VAL A 67 5.32 -54.95 -5.04
N ASP A 68 4.10 -55.51 -5.11
CA ASP A 68 3.82 -56.64 -6.00
C ASP A 68 3.93 -56.18 -7.46
N VAL A 69 4.65 -56.92 -8.28
CA VAL A 69 4.94 -56.60 -9.70
C VAL A 69 3.65 -56.51 -10.53
N ARG A 70 2.52 -56.99 -10.01
CA ARG A 70 1.20 -56.95 -10.65
C ARG A 70 0.37 -55.70 -10.34
N ASP A 71 0.79 -54.86 -9.38
CA ASP A 71 0.08 -53.63 -9.04
C ASP A 71 0.26 -52.57 -10.13
N ARG A 72 -0.70 -52.49 -11.06
CA ARG A 72 -0.83 -51.36 -11.97
C ARG A 72 -1.56 -50.23 -11.27
N VAL A 73 -0.81 -49.27 -10.72
CA VAL A 73 -1.39 -48.00 -10.25
C VAL A 73 -2.00 -47.27 -11.44
N VAL A 74 -3.32 -47.07 -11.44
CA VAL A 74 -4.02 -46.24 -12.42
C VAL A 74 -3.61 -44.78 -12.19
N GLN A 75 -2.71 -44.26 -13.03
CA GLN A 75 -2.33 -42.85 -12.99
C GLN A 75 -3.47 -42.00 -13.59
N SER A 76 -4.05 -41.12 -12.77
CA SER A 76 -5.01 -40.12 -13.21
C SER A 76 -4.33 -39.09 -14.12
N PHE A 77 -4.78 -39.05 -15.37
CA PHE A 77 -4.32 -38.19 -16.45
C PHE A 77 -4.24 -36.70 -16.06
N ARG A 78 -3.02 -36.13 -16.09
CA ARG A 78 -2.79 -34.71 -16.42
C ARG A 78 -1.53 -34.52 -17.27
N ASN A 79 -1.76 -34.44 -18.58
CA ASN A 79 -1.05 -33.65 -19.60
C ASN A 79 0.46 -33.45 -19.41
N PHE A 80 1.25 -34.43 -19.85
CA PHE A 80 2.53 -34.17 -20.51
C PHE A 80 2.59 -35.03 -21.79
N LYS A 81 3.00 -34.40 -22.89
CA LYS A 81 3.12 -35.02 -24.21
C LYS A 81 4.06 -36.23 -24.15
N GLU A 82 3.50 -37.40 -24.44
CA GLU A 82 4.23 -38.64 -24.69
C GLU A 82 5.10 -38.48 -25.96
N GLN A 83 6.42 -38.44 -25.78
CA GLN A 83 7.34 -38.98 -26.77
C GLN A 83 7.47 -40.47 -26.45
N ARG A 84 6.91 -41.31 -27.33
CA ARG A 84 7.23 -42.74 -27.37
C ARG A 84 8.72 -42.89 -27.70
N SER A 85 9.45 -43.53 -26.80
CA SER A 85 10.68 -44.23 -27.14
C SER A 85 10.64 -45.57 -26.41
N GLU A 86 10.38 -46.61 -27.19
CA GLU A 86 10.56 -48.01 -26.83
C GLU A 86 12.04 -48.25 -26.53
N GLU A 87 12.39 -48.55 -25.29
CA GLU A 87 13.74 -49.02 -24.95
C GLU A 87 13.75 -50.54 -25.02
N HIS A 88 14.26 -51.04 -26.13
CA HIS A 88 14.76 -52.42 -26.24
C HIS A 88 15.94 -52.61 -25.30
N SER A 89 15.78 -53.58 -24.41
CA SER A 89 16.83 -54.19 -23.60
C SER A 89 17.92 -54.78 -24.51
N ASN A 90 19.14 -54.25 -24.38
CA ASN A 90 20.34 -54.97 -24.79
C ASN A 90 21.19 -55.21 -23.54
N GLU A 91 21.23 -56.48 -23.13
CA GLU A 91 22.28 -57.03 -22.28
C GLU A 91 23.64 -56.82 -22.97
N ARG A 92 24.54 -56.09 -22.30
CA ARG A 92 25.98 -56.19 -22.54
C ARG A 92 26.73 -56.03 -21.23
N GLU A 93 27.19 -57.19 -20.75
CA GLU A 93 28.46 -57.45 -20.08
C GLU A 93 28.90 -56.49 -18.97
N SER A 94 28.78 -57.02 -17.76
CA SER A 94 29.63 -56.73 -16.62
C SER A 94 31.12 -56.79 -16.99
N ARG A 95 31.85 -55.68 -16.73
CA ARG A 95 33.18 -55.67 -16.08
C ARG A 95 33.66 -54.23 -15.80
N VAL A 96 33.42 -53.81 -14.55
CA VAL A 96 34.36 -53.11 -13.65
C VAL A 96 35.26 -52.02 -14.24
N ARG A 97 34.75 -50.79 -14.28
CA ARG A 97 35.42 -49.59 -13.74
C ARG A 97 34.38 -48.48 -13.59
N ASP A 98 33.80 -48.33 -12.40
CA ASP A 98 32.74 -47.34 -12.14
C ASP A 98 33.25 -45.90 -12.33
N PRO A 99 32.80 -45.15 -13.36
CA PRO A 99 33.08 -43.71 -13.47
C PRO A 99 32.36 -42.88 -12.39
N SER A 100 31.46 -43.53 -11.63
CA SER A 100 30.73 -42.93 -10.51
C SER A 100 31.64 -42.69 -9.28
N ASN A 101 32.60 -43.60 -9.02
CA ASN A 101 33.46 -43.52 -7.84
C ASN A 101 34.50 -42.39 -7.94
N GLU A 102 34.97 -42.06 -9.14
CA GLU A 102 35.97 -41.01 -9.34
C GLU A 102 35.36 -39.61 -9.13
N LYS A 103 34.12 -39.39 -9.59
CA LYS A 103 33.36 -38.16 -9.31
C LYS A 103 32.98 -38.02 -7.83
N ILE A 104 32.64 -39.13 -7.17
CA ILE A 104 32.41 -39.15 -5.73
C ILE A 104 33.70 -38.80 -4.99
N LEU A 105 34.83 -39.41 -5.38
CA LEU A 105 36.15 -39.14 -4.78
C LEU A 105 36.56 -37.68 -4.96
N GLU A 106 36.40 -37.11 -6.16
CA GLU A 106 36.69 -35.70 -6.44
C GLU A 106 35.82 -34.78 -5.57
N SER A 107 34.53 -35.11 -5.45
CA SER A 107 33.59 -34.36 -4.60
C SER A 107 33.96 -34.45 -3.12
N VAL A 108 34.33 -35.63 -2.63
CA VAL A 108 34.80 -35.86 -1.25
C VAL A 108 36.07 -35.07 -0.97
N VAL A 109 37.06 -35.11 -1.87
CA VAL A 109 38.30 -34.33 -1.74
C VAL A 109 38.01 -32.83 -1.70
N LYS A 110 37.08 -32.35 -2.54
CA LYS A 110 36.67 -30.94 -2.56
C LYS A 110 36.03 -30.51 -1.23
N ILE A 111 35.11 -31.32 -0.70
CA ILE A 111 34.48 -31.09 0.62
C ILE A 111 35.53 -31.08 1.73
N GLN A 112 36.45 -32.06 1.74
CA GLN A 112 37.52 -32.15 2.74
C GLN A 112 38.47 -30.94 2.69
N ARG A 113 38.83 -30.44 1.49
CA ARG A 113 39.66 -29.23 1.34
C ARG A 113 38.97 -28.01 1.92
N PHE A 114 37.69 -27.80 1.62
CA PHE A 114 36.93 -26.67 2.18
C PHE A 114 36.74 -26.80 3.69
N TYR A 115 36.51 -28.00 4.21
CA TYR A 115 36.38 -28.23 5.64
C TYR A 115 37.69 -28.00 6.40
N ARG A 116 38.83 -28.47 5.86
CA ARG A 116 40.17 -28.19 6.44
C ARG A 116 40.47 -26.69 6.44
N ALA A 117 40.14 -25.97 5.36
CA ALA A 117 40.29 -24.52 5.30
C ALA A 117 39.38 -23.79 6.30
N HIS A 118 38.14 -24.25 6.47
CA HIS A 118 37.21 -23.70 7.46
C HIS A 118 37.71 -23.92 8.89
N ARG A 119 38.15 -25.14 9.25
CA ARG A 119 38.76 -25.40 10.57
C ARG A 119 39.99 -24.54 10.79
N GLY A 120 40.88 -24.41 9.80
CA GLY A 120 42.07 -23.56 9.90
C GLY A 120 41.75 -22.09 10.15
N ARG A 121 40.67 -21.57 9.56
CA ARG A 121 40.14 -20.22 9.85
C ARG A 121 39.54 -20.11 11.25
N GLN A 122 38.85 -21.15 11.73
CA GLN A 122 38.31 -21.19 13.09
C GLN A 122 39.42 -21.24 14.15
N THR A 123 40.49 -22.02 13.97
CA THR A 123 41.63 -22.05 14.90
C THR A 123 42.42 -20.73 14.90
N THR A 124 42.60 -20.08 13.74
CA THR A 124 43.25 -18.75 13.68
C THR A 124 42.41 -17.65 14.34
N ILE A 125 41.08 -17.74 14.28
CA ILE A 125 40.18 -16.82 15.00
C ILE A 125 40.26 -17.03 16.51
N SER A 126 40.34 -18.29 16.99
CA SER A 126 40.50 -18.58 18.42
C SER A 126 41.87 -18.17 18.98
N SER A 127 42.96 -18.27 18.19
CA SER A 127 44.31 -17.85 18.60
C SER A 127 44.56 -16.34 18.39
N GLY A 128 43.78 -15.67 17.54
CA GLY A 128 43.89 -14.22 17.27
C GLY A 128 43.27 -13.33 18.36
N GLY A 129 42.48 -13.90 19.28
CA GLY A 129 41.81 -13.19 20.37
C GLY A 129 42.75 -12.57 21.41
N VAL A 130 44.00 -13.03 21.51
CA VAL A 130 44.95 -12.55 22.55
C VAL A 130 45.96 -11.52 22.02
N SER A 131 46.23 -11.46 20.70
CA SER A 131 47.22 -10.53 20.14
C SER A 131 46.63 -9.26 19.48
N ALA A 132 45.35 -9.28 19.10
CA ALA A 132 44.71 -8.16 18.40
C ALA A 132 44.40 -6.93 19.28
N CYS A 133 44.52 -7.04 20.61
CA CYS A 133 44.27 -5.92 21.53
C CYS A 133 45.46 -4.95 21.67
N ALA A 134 46.70 -5.37 21.34
CA ALA A 134 47.91 -4.57 21.56
C ALA A 134 48.35 -3.70 20.36
N LYS A 135 47.75 -3.85 19.17
CA LYS A 135 48.17 -3.13 17.94
C LYS A 135 47.18 -2.06 17.47
N ASN A 136 46.09 -1.83 18.21
CA ASN A 136 45.04 -0.89 17.83
C ASN A 136 45.16 0.51 18.47
N THR A 137 46.33 0.87 19.01
CA THR A 137 46.52 2.22 19.60
C THR A 137 47.11 3.25 18.61
N ASN A 138 47.65 2.83 17.46
CA ASN A 138 48.35 3.73 16.51
C ASN A 138 47.69 3.91 15.13
N ARG A 139 46.37 3.67 15.00
CA ARG A 139 45.64 3.84 13.72
C ARG A 139 44.42 4.76 13.79
N GLN A 140 44.40 5.74 14.69
CA GLN A 140 43.36 6.79 14.76
C GLN A 140 43.51 7.93 13.74
N GLN A 141 44.22 7.72 12.62
CA GLN A 141 44.28 8.68 11.51
C GLN A 141 44.04 8.02 10.15
N ILE A 142 42.94 7.28 10.02
CA ILE A 142 42.25 7.12 8.75
C ILE A 142 40.77 7.25 9.09
N GLN A 143 40.12 8.28 8.53
CA GLN A 143 38.70 8.53 8.78
C GLN A 143 37.89 7.25 8.55
N PRO A 144 36.99 6.87 9.46
CA PRO A 144 36.05 5.80 9.19
C PRO A 144 35.10 6.29 8.08
N VAL A 145 35.20 5.68 6.90
CA VAL A 145 34.07 5.63 5.97
C VAL A 145 32.86 5.14 6.79
N PRO A 146 31.74 5.88 6.84
CA PRO A 146 30.67 5.61 7.79
C PRO A 146 29.82 4.41 7.34
N VAL A 147 30.37 3.20 7.42
CA VAL A 147 29.63 1.93 7.27
C VAL A 147 29.02 1.56 8.63
N ALA A 148 28.26 2.51 9.18
CA ALA A 148 27.34 2.35 10.31
C ALA A 148 26.76 3.73 10.66
N ARG A 149 26.19 4.45 9.69
CA ARG A 149 25.05 5.29 10.07
C ARG A 149 23.96 4.32 10.48
N SER A 150 23.92 4.05 11.77
CA SER A 150 22.70 3.88 12.54
C SER A 150 21.51 4.49 11.79
N TYR A 151 20.80 3.67 11.02
CA TYR A 151 19.48 4.00 10.47
C TYR A 151 18.47 3.97 11.62
N ARG A 152 18.71 4.80 12.64
CA ARG A 152 17.74 5.06 13.69
C ARG A 152 16.80 6.16 13.21
N SER A 153 15.59 5.77 12.85
CA SER A 153 14.34 6.56 12.90
C SER A 153 14.28 7.96 12.27
N ARG A 154 15.29 8.44 11.54
CA ARG A 154 15.31 9.80 10.98
C ARG A 154 14.98 9.91 9.48
N ASP A 155 14.97 8.81 8.72
CA ASP A 155 14.74 8.89 7.27
C ASP A 155 13.28 8.64 6.84
N PHE A 156 12.45 8.06 7.72
CA PHE A 156 10.98 8.00 7.53
C PHE A 156 10.25 9.21 8.08
N VAL A 157 11.00 10.23 8.48
CA VAL A 157 10.51 11.51 8.97
C VAL A 157 9.54 12.18 8.00
N ILE A 158 9.56 11.87 6.70
CA ILE A 158 8.57 12.39 5.74
C ILE A 158 7.17 11.81 5.97
N LEU A 159 7.04 10.51 6.31
CA LEU A 159 5.76 9.89 6.67
C LEU A 159 5.21 10.44 7.98
N ASN A 160 6.10 10.82 8.91
CA ASN A 160 5.71 11.36 10.21
C ASN A 160 5.55 12.90 10.24
N ARG A 161 6.16 13.64 9.30
CA ARG A 161 6.07 15.11 9.21
C ARG A 161 4.96 15.60 8.28
N THR A 162 4.56 14.80 7.31
CA THR A 162 3.58 15.20 6.30
C THR A 162 2.31 14.41 6.54
N SER A 163 1.21 15.07 6.94
CA SER A 163 -0.12 14.45 6.95
C SER A 163 -0.73 14.55 5.55
N PRO A 164 -0.66 13.50 4.70
CA PRO A 164 -1.14 13.57 3.32
C PRO A 164 -2.65 13.76 3.28
N ASN A 165 -3.11 14.91 2.80
CA ASN A 165 -4.50 15.22 2.56
C ASN A 165 -4.87 15.09 1.08
N THR A 166 -3.97 15.44 0.16
CA THR A 166 -4.29 15.44 -1.27
C THR A 166 -3.84 14.15 -1.97
N ARG A 167 -4.46 13.84 -3.11
CA ARG A 167 -4.06 12.68 -3.92
C ARG A 167 -2.59 12.76 -4.34
N SER A 168 -2.11 13.96 -4.67
CA SER A 168 -0.72 14.20 -5.06
C SER A 168 0.26 13.97 -3.91
N GLU A 169 -0.09 14.34 -2.68
CA GLU A 169 0.73 14.05 -1.50
C GLU A 169 0.84 12.54 -1.26
N PHE A 170 -0.25 11.77 -1.45
CA PHE A 170 -0.16 10.31 -1.44
C PHE A 170 0.72 9.78 -2.56
N GLU A 171 0.61 10.29 -3.80
CA GLU A 171 1.48 9.91 -4.91
C GLU A 171 2.96 10.16 -4.61
N LEU A 172 3.29 11.26 -3.93
CA LEU A 172 4.64 11.56 -3.44
C LEU A 172 5.11 10.53 -2.40
N LEU A 173 4.27 10.17 -1.42
CA LEU A 173 4.62 9.15 -0.43
C LEU A 173 4.92 7.80 -1.07
N TYR A 174 4.11 7.37 -2.05
CA TYR A 174 4.40 6.13 -2.77
C TYR A 174 5.67 6.23 -3.63
N ASN A 175 5.96 7.39 -4.24
CA ASN A 175 7.24 7.61 -4.94
C ASN A 175 8.44 7.48 -4.01
N LEU A 176 8.38 8.09 -2.83
CA LEU A 176 9.43 8.01 -1.81
C LEU A 176 9.65 6.56 -1.35
N LEU A 177 8.55 5.84 -1.09
CA LEU A 177 8.61 4.41 -0.74
C LEU A 177 9.26 3.59 -1.86
N ASP A 178 8.88 3.82 -3.12
CA ASP A 178 9.47 3.11 -4.26
C ASP A 178 10.97 3.44 -4.40
N ARG A 179 11.37 4.71 -4.24
CA ARG A 179 12.79 5.13 -4.27
C ARG A 179 13.62 4.43 -3.20
N TRP A 180 13.11 4.42 -1.97
CA TRP A 180 13.74 3.72 -0.85
C TRP A 180 13.88 2.22 -1.14
N ARG A 181 12.80 1.54 -1.55
CA ARG A 181 12.84 0.10 -1.87
C ARG A 181 13.88 -0.20 -2.96
N ILE A 182 13.88 0.58 -4.04
CA ILE A 182 14.79 0.38 -5.18
C ILE A 182 16.24 0.59 -4.75
N HIS A 183 16.52 1.64 -3.98
CA HIS A 183 17.85 1.91 -3.43
C HIS A 183 18.32 0.75 -2.55
N GLU A 184 17.54 0.36 -1.55
CA GLU A 184 17.90 -0.73 -0.62
C GLU A 184 18.09 -2.07 -1.34
N THR A 185 17.21 -2.40 -2.29
CA THR A 185 17.33 -3.65 -3.05
C THR A 185 18.58 -3.65 -3.93
N LYS A 186 18.95 -2.50 -4.50
CA LYS A 186 20.18 -2.35 -5.29
C LYS A 186 21.41 -2.47 -4.40
N SER A 187 21.46 -1.76 -3.27
CA SER A 187 22.55 -1.86 -2.29
C SER A 187 22.72 -3.28 -1.75
N ALA A 188 21.62 -3.97 -1.43
CA ALA A 188 21.64 -5.38 -1.00
C ALA A 188 22.20 -6.31 -2.09
N SER A 189 21.85 -6.04 -3.35
CA SER A 189 22.32 -6.82 -4.49
C SER A 189 23.81 -6.63 -4.78
N GLU A 190 24.34 -5.43 -4.54
CA GLU A 190 25.75 -5.08 -4.79
C GLU A 190 26.68 -5.52 -3.65
N GLN A 191 26.21 -5.52 -2.40
CA GLN A 191 27.07 -5.69 -1.22
C GLN A 191 27.07 -7.12 -0.64
N LEU A 192 26.06 -7.94 -0.92
CA LEU A 192 25.82 -9.19 -0.18
C LEU A 192 25.80 -10.45 -1.07
N PHE A 193 26.30 -11.54 -0.50
CA PHE A 193 26.17 -12.89 -1.07
C PHE A 193 24.73 -13.41 -0.99
N GLN A 194 24.43 -14.44 -1.79
CA GLN A 194 23.06 -14.94 -2.02
C GLN A 194 22.22 -15.14 -0.76
N PRO A 195 22.69 -15.85 0.30
CA PRO A 195 21.85 -16.11 1.47
C PRO A 195 21.57 -14.83 2.28
N SER A 196 22.59 -14.00 2.47
CA SER A 196 22.49 -12.71 3.16
C SER A 196 21.60 -11.72 2.40
N ARG A 197 21.65 -11.75 1.06
CA ARG A 197 20.77 -10.96 0.19
C ARG A 197 19.30 -11.35 0.36
N ILE A 198 18.99 -12.65 0.40
CA ILE A 198 17.61 -13.12 0.60
C ILE A 198 17.09 -12.68 1.98
N ALA A 199 17.91 -12.81 3.02
CA ALA A 199 17.55 -12.38 4.37
C ALA A 199 17.28 -10.86 4.44
N LEU A 200 18.17 -10.03 3.86
CA LEU A 200 17.98 -8.59 3.83
C LEU A 200 16.78 -8.17 2.97
N CYS A 201 16.57 -8.77 1.80
CA CYS A 201 15.38 -8.54 0.98
C CYS A 201 14.09 -8.89 1.71
N SER A 202 14.11 -9.91 2.58
CA SER A 202 12.95 -10.28 3.41
C SER A 202 12.66 -9.20 4.46
N LEU A 203 13.69 -8.59 5.04
CA LEU A 203 13.55 -7.46 5.96
C LEU A 203 13.04 -6.21 5.25
N ILE A 204 13.57 -5.90 4.06
CA ILE A 204 13.10 -4.79 3.20
C ILE A 204 11.62 -4.96 2.88
N LEU A 205 11.19 -6.17 2.49
CA LEU A 205 9.79 -6.48 2.20
C LEU A 205 8.90 -6.29 3.43
N SER A 206 9.33 -6.79 4.59
CA SER A 206 8.60 -6.62 5.85
C SER A 206 8.36 -5.13 6.16
N LYS A 207 9.41 -4.31 5.99
CA LYS A 207 9.32 -2.86 6.15
C LYS A 207 8.46 -2.19 5.07
N GLU A 208 8.53 -2.59 3.81
CA GLU A 208 7.63 -2.09 2.77
C GLU A 208 6.16 -2.34 3.13
N VAL A 209 5.82 -3.54 3.62
CA VAL A 209 4.45 -3.89 4.04
C VAL A 209 3.99 -3.03 5.21
N GLU A 210 4.85 -2.82 6.21
CA GLU A 210 4.58 -1.92 7.35
C GLU A 210 4.23 -0.50 6.86
N LEU A 211 5.04 0.05 5.96
CA LEU A 211 4.85 1.41 5.42
C LEU A 211 3.60 1.51 4.54
N LEU A 212 3.33 0.50 3.70
CA LEU A 212 2.10 0.45 2.90
C LEU A 212 0.85 0.42 3.79
N ARG A 213 0.86 -0.35 4.88
CA ARG A 213 -0.23 -0.38 5.86
C ARG A 213 -0.43 0.98 6.53
N ALA A 214 0.65 1.67 6.90
CA ALA A 214 0.58 3.00 7.48
C ALA A 214 -0.01 4.04 6.49
N ILE A 215 0.42 3.99 5.23
CA ILE A 215 -0.12 4.85 4.16
C ILE A 215 -1.61 4.56 3.95
N ASP A 216 -2.01 3.29 3.88
CA ASP A 216 -3.41 2.92 3.67
C ASP A 216 -4.30 3.30 4.85
N SER A 217 -3.82 3.16 6.09
CA SER A 217 -4.51 3.65 7.30
C SER A 217 -4.72 5.17 7.24
N THR A 218 -3.68 5.93 6.90
CA THR A 218 -3.80 7.40 6.74
C THR A 218 -4.76 7.77 5.62
N LYS A 219 -4.80 6.97 4.55
CA LYS A 219 -5.71 7.19 3.42
C LYS A 219 -7.16 6.89 3.79
N THR A 220 -7.43 5.89 4.62
CA THR A 220 -8.80 5.60 5.10
C THR A 220 -9.28 6.68 6.04
N THR A 221 -8.45 7.16 6.97
CA THR A 221 -8.82 8.28 7.86
C THR A 221 -9.10 9.56 7.08
N VAL A 222 -8.24 9.94 6.13
CA VAL A 222 -8.45 11.12 5.28
C VAL A 222 -9.71 11.01 4.43
N LYS A 223 -10.00 9.82 3.89
CA LYS A 223 -11.25 9.58 3.15
C LYS A 223 -12.48 9.73 4.04
N PHE A 224 -12.43 9.22 5.26
CA PHE A 224 -13.50 9.32 6.23
C PHE A 224 -13.78 10.79 6.55
N VAL A 225 -12.77 11.56 6.98
CA VAL A 225 -12.87 12.98 7.30
C VAL A 225 -13.37 13.80 6.10
N LYS A 226 -12.89 13.51 4.89
CA LYS A 226 -13.38 14.18 3.67
C LYS A 226 -14.84 13.88 3.37
N LYS A 227 -15.27 12.63 3.57
CA LYS A 227 -16.67 12.22 3.36
C LYS A 227 -17.59 12.94 4.34
N GLU A 228 -17.20 12.96 5.61
CA GLU A 228 -17.89 13.68 6.68
C GLU A 228 -18.00 15.18 6.37
N LYS A 229 -16.88 15.84 6.02
CA LYS A 229 -16.87 17.26 5.58
C LYS A 229 -17.76 17.49 4.36
N SER A 230 -17.76 16.57 3.40
CA SER A 230 -18.63 16.68 2.22
C SER A 230 -20.11 16.58 2.58
N TYR A 231 -20.47 15.75 3.56
CA TYR A 231 -21.85 15.57 3.97
C TYR A 231 -22.34 16.76 4.79
N ARG A 232 -21.49 17.27 5.69
CA ARG A 232 -21.76 18.54 6.39
C ARG A 232 -21.96 19.69 5.42
N ARG A 233 -21.04 19.90 4.47
CA ARG A 233 -21.19 20.96 3.44
C ARG A 233 -22.48 20.83 2.65
N PHE A 234 -22.91 19.60 2.36
CA PHE A 234 -24.19 19.35 1.68
C PHE A 234 -25.37 19.79 2.56
N LEU A 235 -25.36 19.45 3.86
CA LEU A 235 -26.39 19.90 4.80
C LEU A 235 -26.37 21.42 4.99
N ASP A 236 -25.20 22.03 5.17
CA ASP A 236 -25.02 23.47 5.33
C ASP A 236 -25.56 24.23 4.12
N GLU A 237 -25.34 23.70 2.91
CA GLU A 237 -25.87 24.29 1.68
C GLU A 237 -27.41 24.26 1.64
N LEU A 238 -28.03 23.18 2.13
CA LEU A 238 -29.48 23.04 2.19
C LEU A 238 -30.13 23.81 3.34
N CYS A 239 -29.36 24.17 4.37
CA CYS A 239 -29.83 25.01 5.47
C CYS A 239 -29.99 26.49 5.06
N LYS A 240 -29.37 26.89 3.95
CA LYS A 240 -29.45 28.27 3.42
C LYS A 240 -30.88 28.55 2.93
N PRO A 241 -31.44 29.72 3.29
CA PRO A 241 -32.77 30.08 2.81
C PRO A 241 -32.75 30.32 1.30
N VAL A 242 -33.89 30.10 0.66
CA VAL A 242 -34.04 30.28 -0.78
C VAL A 242 -34.38 31.74 -1.05
N ILE A 243 -33.64 32.39 -1.96
CA ILE A 243 -33.94 33.76 -2.37
C ILE A 243 -34.86 33.70 -3.57
N TRP A 244 -36.09 34.17 -3.43
CA TRP A 244 -37.02 34.37 -4.53
C TRP A 244 -36.89 35.79 -5.04
N ARG A 245 -36.93 35.97 -6.36
CA ARG A 245 -36.98 37.30 -6.98
C ARG A 245 -38.36 37.47 -7.60
N ASN A 246 -39.04 38.54 -7.20
CA ASN A 246 -40.31 38.91 -7.82
C ASN A 246 -40.06 39.46 -9.23
N ASP A 247 -41.12 39.59 -10.04
CA ASP A 247 -41.03 40.14 -11.40
C ASP A 247 -40.47 41.57 -11.46
N ARG A 248 -40.50 42.30 -10.34
CA ARG A 248 -39.92 43.64 -10.16
C ARG A 248 -38.44 43.65 -9.76
N GLY A 249 -37.80 42.49 -9.61
CA GLY A 249 -36.38 42.36 -9.24
C GLY A 249 -36.08 42.41 -7.74
N GLU A 250 -37.08 42.62 -6.88
CA GLU A 250 -36.95 42.58 -5.42
C GLU A 250 -36.73 41.15 -4.91
N SER A 251 -35.79 40.96 -3.99
CA SER A 251 -35.43 39.65 -3.46
C SER A 251 -36.10 39.38 -2.10
N THR A 252 -36.93 38.33 -2.02
CA THR A 252 -37.58 37.86 -0.80
C THR A 252 -36.91 36.59 -0.30
N ILE A 253 -36.56 36.53 0.98
CA ILE A 253 -35.94 35.35 1.60
C ILE A 253 -37.06 34.40 2.04
N VAL A 254 -37.09 33.20 1.48
CA VAL A 254 -38.11 32.17 1.75
C VAL A 254 -37.48 30.98 2.44
N ILE A 255 -38.07 30.59 3.56
CA ILE A 255 -37.74 29.35 4.27
C ILE A 255 -38.74 28.29 3.81
N THR A 256 -38.26 27.31 3.04
CA THR A 256 -39.09 26.18 2.59
C THR A 256 -39.13 25.08 3.65
N PRO A 257 -40.13 24.17 3.61
CA PRO A 257 -40.17 23.00 4.49
C PRO A 257 -38.89 22.14 4.40
N LEU A 258 -38.31 22.03 3.20
CA LEU A 258 -37.03 21.36 2.97
C LEU A 258 -35.88 22.02 3.75
N VAL A 259 -35.83 23.36 3.76
CA VAL A 259 -34.82 24.12 4.53
C VAL A 259 -35.03 23.93 6.03
N GLN A 260 -36.29 23.89 6.51
CA GLN A 260 -36.58 23.62 7.92
C GLN A 260 -36.13 22.22 8.33
N ARG A 261 -36.41 21.21 7.50
CA ARG A 261 -35.97 19.82 7.72
C ARG A 261 -34.44 19.68 7.68
N ALA A 262 -33.77 20.39 6.77
CA ALA A 262 -32.31 20.42 6.74
C ALA A 262 -31.71 21.02 8.02
N ARG A 263 -32.33 22.09 8.55
CA ARG A 263 -31.92 22.71 9.82
C ARG A 263 -32.13 21.77 11.00
N SER A 264 -33.27 21.09 11.09
CA SER A 264 -33.48 20.12 12.18
C SER A 264 -32.42 19.01 12.14
N PHE A 265 -32.10 18.46 10.97
CA PHE A 265 -31.03 17.47 10.84
C PHE A 265 -29.65 18.01 11.25
N ARG A 266 -29.33 19.28 10.92
CA ARG A 266 -28.09 19.91 11.37
C ARG A 266 -28.07 20.03 12.89
N ASP A 267 -29.14 20.51 13.50
CA ASP A 267 -29.22 20.73 14.94
C ASP A 267 -29.11 19.40 15.71
N THR A 268 -29.77 18.34 15.24
CA THR A 268 -29.59 16.97 15.76
C THR A 268 -28.15 16.48 15.60
N PHE A 269 -27.51 16.74 14.45
CA PHE A 269 -26.11 16.36 14.25
C PHE A 269 -25.16 17.09 15.22
N GLU A 270 -25.42 18.36 15.48
CA GLU A 270 -24.67 19.14 16.46
C GLU A 270 -24.86 18.59 17.88
N GLN A 271 -26.10 18.24 18.26
CA GLN A 271 -26.38 17.58 19.55
C GLN A 271 -25.63 16.24 19.68
N LEU A 272 -25.63 15.40 18.65
CA LEU A 272 -24.85 14.15 18.62
C LEU A 272 -23.33 14.38 18.65
N SER A 273 -22.88 15.57 18.26
CA SER A 273 -21.46 15.90 18.17
C SER A 273 -20.88 16.47 19.47
N ARG A 274 -21.72 16.86 20.43
CA ARG A 274 -21.29 17.37 21.74
C ARG A 274 -20.61 16.26 22.54
N GLU A 275 -19.45 16.57 23.11
CA GLU A 275 -18.65 15.65 23.93
C GLU A 275 -18.91 15.84 25.43
N ASP A 276 -19.39 17.01 25.84
CA ASP A 276 -19.57 17.40 27.25
C ASP A 276 -20.96 17.07 27.84
N THR A 277 -21.58 15.96 27.43
CA THR A 277 -22.92 15.57 27.89
C THR A 277 -22.87 14.55 29.01
N THR A 278 -23.75 14.64 30.00
CA THR A 278 -23.88 13.56 30.99
C THR A 278 -24.42 12.29 30.33
N VAL A 279 -24.08 11.11 30.88
CA VAL A 279 -24.53 9.81 30.36
C VAL A 279 -26.06 9.76 30.22
N LYS A 280 -26.79 10.32 31.19
CA LYS A 280 -28.25 10.37 31.17
C LYS A 280 -28.79 11.24 30.04
N GLU A 281 -28.29 12.47 29.90
CA GLU A 281 -28.69 13.37 28.80
C GLU A 281 -28.37 12.77 27.43
N ARG A 282 -27.25 12.05 27.33
CA ARG A 282 -26.85 11.35 26.11
C ARG A 282 -27.82 10.24 25.75
N ILE A 283 -28.21 9.40 26.71
CA ILE A 283 -29.21 8.34 26.53
C ILE A 283 -30.56 8.94 26.13
N ASP A 284 -31.00 10.02 26.78
CA ASP A 284 -32.26 10.69 26.43
C ASP A 284 -32.23 11.24 25.00
N THR A 285 -31.12 11.83 24.58
CA THR A 285 -30.93 12.33 23.21
C THR A 285 -30.94 11.19 22.18
N LEU A 286 -30.27 10.08 22.49
CA LEU A 286 -30.24 8.88 21.63
C LEU A 286 -31.63 8.23 21.51
N SER A 287 -32.40 8.23 22.61
CA SER A 287 -33.73 7.64 22.65
C SER A 287 -34.74 8.46 21.84
N LYS A 288 -34.71 9.79 21.96
CA LYS A 288 -35.49 10.70 21.12
C LYS A 288 -35.15 10.53 19.64
N LEU A 289 -33.86 10.48 19.30
CA LEU A 289 -33.44 10.25 17.93
C LEU A 289 -33.88 8.89 17.39
N ARG A 290 -33.91 7.86 18.23
CA ARG A 290 -34.43 6.54 17.84
C ARG A 290 -35.89 6.64 17.44
N GLU A 291 -36.71 7.30 18.25
CA GLU A 291 -38.14 7.54 17.96
C GLU A 291 -38.33 8.36 16.67
N ASP A 292 -37.49 9.36 16.42
CA ASP A 292 -37.53 10.16 15.19
C ASP A 292 -37.16 9.35 13.92
N VAL A 293 -36.30 8.34 14.07
CA VAL A 293 -35.78 7.53 12.95
C VAL A 293 -36.63 6.30 12.68
N GLU A 294 -37.34 5.78 13.68
CA GLU A 294 -38.18 4.59 13.61
C GLU A 294 -39.22 4.59 12.46
N PRO A 295 -39.83 5.72 12.07
CA PRO A 295 -40.73 5.78 10.91
C PRO A 295 -40.04 5.54 9.55
N HIS A 296 -38.71 5.62 9.48
CA HIS A 296 -37.97 5.43 8.24
C HIS A 296 -37.70 3.94 7.98
N THR A 297 -38.10 3.44 6.80
CA THR A 297 -37.95 2.02 6.40
C THR A 297 -36.75 1.76 5.47
N CYS A 298 -35.76 2.66 5.45
CA CYS A 298 -34.60 2.55 4.56
C CYS A 298 -33.42 1.82 5.22
N ARG A 299 -32.50 1.29 4.40
CA ARG A 299 -31.30 0.61 4.91
C ARG A 299 -30.46 1.51 5.84
N GLU A 300 -30.43 2.81 5.55
CA GLU A 300 -29.70 3.80 6.32
C GLU A 300 -30.30 4.01 7.72
N SER A 301 -31.63 3.94 7.86
CA SER A 301 -32.30 4.02 9.17
C SER A 301 -32.08 2.75 9.98
N ASP A 302 -32.13 1.56 9.37
CA ASP A 302 -31.82 0.30 10.06
C ASP A 302 -30.39 0.29 10.63
N GLU A 303 -29.41 0.74 9.83
CA GLU A 303 -28.02 0.86 10.28
C GLU A 303 -27.90 1.83 11.46
N LEU A 304 -28.61 2.96 11.39
CA LEU A 304 -28.59 3.98 12.44
C LEU A 304 -29.27 3.49 13.72
N ILE A 305 -30.45 2.86 13.65
CA ILE A 305 -31.16 2.29 14.80
C ILE A 305 -30.31 1.23 15.49
N ARG A 306 -29.64 0.35 14.72
CA ARG A 306 -28.73 -0.65 15.28
C ARG A 306 -27.58 0.01 16.07
N LEU A 307 -27.00 1.08 15.54
CA LEU A 307 -25.92 1.82 16.21
C LEU A 307 -26.42 2.60 17.43
N LEU A 308 -27.62 3.17 17.36
CA LEU A 308 -28.28 3.87 18.47
C LEU A 308 -28.52 2.93 19.66
N ASN A 309 -29.17 1.78 19.41
CA ASN A 309 -29.42 0.78 20.43
C ASN A 309 -28.11 0.26 21.03
N GLN A 310 -27.11 -0.01 20.20
CA GLN A 310 -25.80 -0.44 20.66
C GLN A 310 -25.13 0.60 21.59
N GLU A 311 -25.24 1.90 21.33
CA GLU A 311 -24.69 2.93 22.23
C GLU A 311 -25.50 3.03 23.52
N ILE A 312 -26.83 2.98 23.44
CA ILE A 312 -27.72 3.01 24.62
C ILE A 312 -27.41 1.82 25.56
N ASP A 313 -27.32 0.61 25.02
CA ASP A 313 -27.06 -0.61 25.80
C ASP A 313 -25.69 -0.55 26.50
N LEU A 314 -24.66 -0.05 25.80
CA LEU A 314 -23.31 0.08 26.36
C LEU A 314 -23.23 1.17 27.44
N LEU A 315 -23.96 2.28 27.27
CA LEU A 315 -24.06 3.32 28.28
C LEU A 315 -24.85 2.85 29.51
N ALA A 316 -25.93 2.10 29.32
CA ALA A 316 -26.67 1.46 30.41
C ALA A 316 -25.80 0.45 31.18
N GLY A 317 -24.86 -0.21 30.49
CA GLY A 317 -23.85 -1.08 31.09
C GLY A 317 -22.66 -0.36 31.75
N ASN A 318 -22.70 0.97 31.89
CA ASN A 318 -21.63 1.81 32.46
C ASN A 318 -20.25 1.60 31.79
N VAL A 319 -20.23 1.35 30.48
CA VAL A 319 -18.98 1.24 29.72
C VAL A 319 -18.33 2.62 29.61
N GLU A 320 -17.02 2.66 29.82
CA GLU A 320 -16.20 3.87 29.73
C GLU A 320 -16.33 4.56 28.36
N GLU A 321 -16.60 5.88 28.38
CA GLU A 321 -16.85 6.67 27.17
C GLU A 321 -15.68 6.69 26.18
N SER A 322 -14.44 6.60 26.68
CA SER A 322 -13.23 6.57 25.87
C SER A 322 -13.20 5.38 24.88
N LYS A 323 -13.90 4.29 25.22
CA LYS A 323 -14.02 3.08 24.38
C LYS A 323 -15.11 3.20 23.32
N LEU A 324 -16.02 4.17 23.45
CA LEU A 324 -17.16 4.38 22.55
C LEU A 324 -16.83 5.29 21.36
N ASN A 325 -15.61 5.84 21.29
CA ASN A 325 -15.20 6.79 20.23
C ASN A 325 -15.46 6.31 18.80
N TRP A 326 -15.17 5.03 18.52
CA TRP A 326 -15.43 4.43 17.20
C TRP A 326 -16.93 4.27 16.92
N LEU A 327 -17.71 3.89 17.94
CA LEU A 327 -19.17 3.75 17.83
C LEU A 327 -19.80 5.12 17.58
N ARG A 328 -19.44 6.13 18.39
CA ARG A 328 -19.88 7.53 18.24
C ARG A 328 -19.52 8.09 16.87
N SER A 329 -18.30 7.84 16.38
CA SER A 329 -17.89 8.25 15.02
C SER A 329 -18.70 7.55 13.93
N GLY A 330 -18.98 6.26 14.11
CA GLY A 330 -19.83 5.47 13.22
C GLY A 330 -21.27 6.00 13.18
N LEU A 331 -21.84 6.30 14.34
CA LEU A 331 -23.19 6.84 14.52
C LEU A 331 -23.33 8.22 13.89
N LYS A 332 -22.40 9.16 14.16
CA LYS A 332 -22.35 10.48 13.50
C LYS A 332 -22.39 10.34 11.97
N MET A 333 -21.59 9.41 11.42
CA MET A 333 -21.56 9.17 9.98
C MET A 333 -22.78 8.42 9.42
N ALA A 334 -23.43 7.57 10.20
CA ALA A 334 -24.67 6.90 9.83
C ALA A 334 -25.82 7.91 9.78
N PHE A 335 -25.92 8.79 10.78
CA PHE A 335 -26.88 9.89 10.78
C PHE A 335 -26.70 10.82 9.57
N LEU A 336 -25.45 11.24 9.27
CA LEU A 336 -25.20 12.06 8.07
C LEU A 336 -25.54 11.34 6.75
N ARG A 337 -25.47 9.98 6.71
CA ARG A 337 -25.93 9.21 5.55
C ARG A 337 -27.45 9.29 5.41
N LEU A 338 -28.18 9.05 6.50
CA LEU A 338 -29.63 9.13 6.54
C LEU A 338 -30.12 10.53 6.14
N ALA A 339 -29.58 11.58 6.76
CA ALA A 339 -29.94 12.96 6.45
C ALA A 339 -29.69 13.30 4.97
N ARG A 340 -28.57 12.85 4.41
CA ARG A 340 -28.27 13.06 2.98
C ARG A 340 -29.27 12.36 2.07
N GLU A 341 -29.61 11.11 2.35
CA GLU A 341 -30.51 10.32 1.50
C GLU A 341 -31.96 10.82 1.61
N SER A 342 -32.42 11.13 2.82
CA SER A 342 -33.74 11.73 3.08
C SER A 342 -33.92 13.04 2.30
N LEU A 343 -32.96 13.96 2.38
CA LEU A 343 -33.05 15.26 1.69
C LEU A 343 -32.85 15.14 0.17
N ARG A 344 -32.18 14.09 -0.31
CA ARG A 344 -32.02 13.83 -1.74
C ARG A 344 -33.32 13.32 -2.36
N ASN A 345 -34.00 12.40 -1.70
CA ASN A 345 -35.27 11.83 -2.17
C ASN A 345 -36.36 12.90 -2.28
N GLU A 346 -36.42 13.83 -1.32
CA GLU A 346 -37.33 14.99 -1.41
C GLU A 346 -37.02 15.91 -2.61
N ARG A 347 -35.75 16.00 -3.02
CA ARG A 347 -35.32 16.80 -4.18
C ARG A 347 -35.52 16.10 -5.51
N GLU A 348 -35.33 14.77 -5.57
CA GLU A 348 -35.45 13.95 -6.78
C GLU A 348 -36.90 13.57 -7.11
N ASN A 349 -37.82 13.58 -6.13
CA ASN A 349 -39.27 13.48 -6.38
C ASN A 349 -39.83 14.64 -7.23
N SER A 350 -39.05 15.69 -7.47
CA SER A 350 -39.37 16.77 -8.43
C SER A 350 -38.71 16.60 -9.82
N ARG A 351 -37.82 15.61 -10.01
CA ARG A 351 -37.03 15.39 -11.25
C ARG A 351 -36.72 13.92 -11.46
N THR A 352 -37.74 13.12 -11.71
CA THR A 352 -37.60 11.76 -12.27
C THR A 352 -37.78 11.91 -13.81
N ILE A 353 -37.07 11.29 -14.75
CA ILE A 353 -36.19 10.13 -14.83
C ILE A 353 -35.29 10.41 -16.05
N GLN A 354 -33.96 10.35 -15.95
CA GLN A 354 -33.13 10.14 -17.16
C GLN A 354 -31.77 9.52 -16.81
N GLY A 355 -31.51 8.33 -17.37
CA GLY A 355 -30.15 7.91 -17.70
C GLY A 355 -29.54 6.71 -16.95
N GLY A 356 -30.32 5.75 -16.45
CA GLY A 356 -29.80 4.55 -15.78
C GLY A 356 -29.57 3.37 -16.73
N PHE A 357 -28.65 3.44 -17.70
CA PHE A 357 -28.38 2.26 -18.56
C PHE A 357 -26.93 2.05 -19.03
N ARG A 358 -25.92 2.36 -18.21
CA ARG A 358 -24.51 2.06 -18.59
C ARG A 358 -23.59 1.48 -17.52
N SER A 359 -24.06 1.14 -16.31
CA SER A 359 -23.15 0.80 -15.18
C SER A 359 -23.27 -0.63 -14.62
N SER A 360 -23.82 -1.59 -15.38
CA SER A 360 -24.00 -2.98 -14.89
C SER A 360 -22.88 -3.96 -15.26
N CYS A 361 -21.99 -3.64 -16.21
CA CYS A 361 -20.91 -4.54 -16.58
C CYS A 361 -19.88 -4.64 -15.45
N LYS A 362 -19.77 -5.82 -14.84
CA LYS A 362 -18.77 -6.17 -13.82
C LYS A 362 -17.80 -7.20 -14.39
N THR A 363 -16.54 -7.10 -14.02
CA THR A 363 -15.46 -8.01 -14.46
C THR A 363 -14.58 -8.36 -13.27
N ILE A 364 -14.01 -9.57 -13.28
CA ILE A 364 -13.12 -10.05 -12.22
C ILE A 364 -11.71 -9.52 -12.47
N CYS A 365 -11.10 -8.93 -11.45
CA CYS A 365 -9.68 -8.57 -11.48
C CYS A 365 -8.80 -9.82 -11.31
N ARG A 366 -7.89 -10.10 -12.25
CA ARG A 366 -6.98 -11.25 -12.17
C ARG A 366 -5.98 -11.17 -11.02
N SER A 367 -5.65 -9.97 -10.54
CA SER A 367 -4.66 -9.78 -9.47
C SER A 367 -5.24 -9.89 -8.06
N CYS A 368 -6.49 -9.50 -7.84
CA CYS A 368 -7.11 -9.55 -6.51
C CYS A 368 -8.36 -10.43 -6.42
N GLY A 369 -8.80 -11.04 -7.52
CA GLY A 369 -9.98 -11.90 -7.57
C GLY A 369 -11.32 -11.18 -7.37
N ARG A 370 -11.34 -9.86 -7.18
CA ARG A 370 -12.57 -9.11 -6.87
C ARG A 370 -13.39 -8.84 -8.13
N LEU A 371 -14.71 -9.06 -8.03
CA LEU A 371 -15.69 -8.63 -9.02
C LEU A 371 -15.92 -7.12 -8.92
N LEU A 372 -15.51 -6.37 -9.95
CA LEU A 372 -15.53 -4.90 -9.93
C LEU A 372 -16.21 -4.35 -11.20
N PRO A 373 -16.90 -3.19 -11.12
CA PRO A 373 -17.39 -2.49 -12.30
C PRO A 373 -16.26 -2.16 -13.29
N VAL A 374 -16.56 -2.18 -14.59
CA VAL A 374 -15.56 -1.93 -15.66
C VAL A 374 -14.86 -0.57 -15.50
N GLU A 375 -15.49 0.43 -14.90
CA GLU A 375 -14.90 1.75 -14.64
C GLU A 375 -13.72 1.72 -13.66
N LYS A 376 -13.59 0.63 -12.88
CA LYS A 376 -12.44 0.42 -11.99
C LYS A 376 -11.23 -0.18 -12.71
N PHE A 377 -11.30 -0.43 -14.01
CA PHE A 377 -10.20 -0.87 -14.86
C PHE A 377 -9.67 0.30 -15.72
N PRO A 378 -8.45 0.21 -16.26
CA PRO A 378 -7.93 1.22 -17.17
C PRO A 378 -8.83 1.37 -18.40
N ARG A 379 -9.13 2.63 -18.76
CA ARG A 379 -9.98 2.97 -19.93
C ARG A 379 -9.19 3.10 -21.23
N GLU A 380 -7.86 3.04 -21.20
CA GLU A 380 -7.03 3.22 -22.39
C GLU A 380 -7.27 2.05 -23.37
N GLU A 381 -7.80 2.37 -24.55
CA GLU A 381 -8.27 1.42 -25.58
C GLU A 381 -7.18 0.44 -26.04
N ARG A 382 -5.91 0.83 -25.94
CA ARG A 382 -4.78 0.02 -26.41
C ARG A 382 -4.44 -1.14 -25.46
N PHE A 383 -4.84 -1.09 -24.19
CA PHE A 383 -4.51 -2.13 -23.21
C PHE A 383 -5.64 -2.31 -22.18
N ARG A 384 -6.63 -3.16 -22.50
CA ARG A 384 -7.55 -3.69 -21.49
C ARG A 384 -6.77 -4.55 -20.51
N SER A 385 -6.30 -3.94 -19.43
CA SER A 385 -5.62 -4.66 -18.37
C SER A 385 -6.62 -5.54 -17.64
N SER A 386 -6.26 -6.82 -17.43
CA SER A 386 -7.05 -7.75 -16.60
C SER A 386 -6.97 -7.45 -15.09
N SER A 387 -6.13 -6.48 -14.71
CA SER A 387 -5.96 -6.00 -13.34
C SER A 387 -6.67 -4.67 -13.16
N CYS A 388 -7.35 -4.50 -12.01
CA CYS A 388 -8.02 -3.25 -11.68
C CYS A 388 -7.00 -2.12 -11.42
N ASN A 389 -7.46 -0.87 -11.54
CA ASN A 389 -6.66 0.33 -11.31
C ASN A 389 -5.97 0.31 -9.93
N TYR A 390 -6.62 -0.26 -8.91
CA TYR A 390 -6.00 -0.40 -7.58
C TYR A 390 -4.81 -1.36 -7.60
N CYS A 391 -4.96 -2.55 -8.16
CA CYS A 391 -3.88 -3.53 -8.24
C CYS A 391 -2.73 -3.03 -9.12
N LEU A 392 -3.04 -2.39 -10.26
CA LEU A 392 -2.04 -1.74 -11.11
C LEU A 392 -1.34 -0.58 -10.39
N TYR A 393 -2.08 0.13 -9.54
CA TYR A 393 -1.52 1.17 -8.72
C TYR A 393 -0.62 0.59 -7.64
N VAL A 394 -1.00 -0.45 -6.90
CA VAL A 394 -0.17 -0.99 -5.79
C VAL A 394 0.97 -1.88 -6.26
N ARG A 395 0.91 -2.42 -7.48
CA ARG A 395 1.95 -3.30 -8.05
C ARG A 395 3.36 -2.71 -7.88
N ALA A 396 4.27 -3.51 -7.34
CA ALA A 396 5.69 -3.17 -7.24
C ALA A 396 6.26 -2.86 -8.63
N ARG A 397 7.09 -1.81 -8.70
CA ARG A 397 7.67 -1.30 -9.96
C ARG A 397 9.19 -1.33 -9.90
N ALA A 398 9.81 -1.61 -11.03
CA ALA A 398 11.27 -1.53 -11.17
C ALA A 398 11.79 -0.08 -11.11
N ALA A 399 10.95 0.89 -11.47
CA ALA A 399 11.24 2.32 -11.41
C ALA A 399 10.29 3.04 -10.44
N PRO A 400 10.73 4.14 -9.79
CA PRO A 400 9.87 4.93 -8.93
C PRO A 400 8.67 5.50 -9.68
N ARG A 401 7.53 5.66 -8.98
CA ARG A 401 6.37 6.34 -9.55
C ARG A 401 6.70 7.76 -9.98
N LEU A 402 6.23 8.16 -11.15
CA LEU A 402 6.37 9.55 -11.55
C LEU A 402 5.37 10.44 -10.81
N VAL A 403 5.88 11.49 -10.15
CA VAL A 403 5.06 12.52 -9.48
C VAL A 403 4.85 13.69 -10.43
N TYR A 404 3.62 13.84 -10.93
CA TYR A 404 3.28 14.89 -11.90
C TYR A 404 3.02 16.26 -11.26
N GLN A 405 3.05 16.38 -9.93
CA GLN A 405 2.68 17.61 -9.22
C GLN A 405 3.51 18.84 -9.65
N PRO A 406 4.85 18.79 -9.76
CA PRO A 406 5.63 19.94 -10.21
C PRO A 406 5.27 20.37 -11.65
N TYR A 407 5.11 19.41 -12.55
CA TYR A 407 4.72 19.67 -13.95
C TYR A 407 3.30 20.24 -14.05
N ARG A 408 2.38 19.85 -13.15
CA ARG A 408 1.08 20.50 -13.02
C ARG A 408 1.19 21.95 -12.56
N ALA A 409 2.12 22.27 -11.66
CA ALA A 409 2.35 23.65 -11.24
C ALA A 409 2.87 24.49 -12.41
N LEU A 410 3.85 23.98 -13.17
CA LEU A 410 4.32 24.61 -14.41
C LEU A 410 3.18 24.88 -15.39
N LEU A 411 2.32 23.88 -15.64
CA LEU A 411 1.18 24.03 -16.54
C LEU A 411 0.15 25.05 -16.03
N ARG A 412 -0.12 25.09 -14.71
CA ARG A 412 -0.98 26.11 -14.11
C ARG A 412 -0.40 27.51 -14.30
N ASP A 413 0.91 27.65 -14.13
CA ASP A 413 1.60 28.93 -14.34
C ASP A 413 1.49 29.40 -15.79
N VAL A 414 1.69 28.50 -16.76
CA VAL A 414 1.46 28.80 -18.19
C VAL A 414 0.01 29.22 -18.42
N ARG A 415 -0.97 28.43 -17.96
CA ARG A 415 -2.40 28.75 -18.12
C ARG A 415 -2.78 30.09 -17.51
N ARG A 416 -2.26 30.43 -16.33
CA ARG A 416 -2.49 31.73 -15.70
C ARG A 416 -1.91 32.88 -16.54
N ARG A 417 -0.74 32.69 -17.15
CA ARG A 417 -0.13 33.71 -18.02
C ARG A 417 -0.91 33.88 -19.33
N GLU A 418 -1.27 32.78 -19.98
CA GLU A 418 -2.09 32.81 -21.20
C GLU A 418 -3.46 33.46 -20.95
N ALA A 419 -4.09 33.16 -19.82
CA ALA A 419 -5.36 33.78 -19.44
C ALA A 419 -5.23 35.30 -19.22
N ARG A 420 -4.12 35.76 -18.63
CA ARG A 420 -3.83 37.20 -18.48
C ARG A 420 -3.52 37.89 -19.81
N ALA A 421 -3.02 37.15 -20.79
CA ALA A 421 -2.79 37.64 -22.15
C ALA A 421 -4.02 37.47 -23.06
N HIS A 422 -5.16 37.03 -22.51
CA HIS A 422 -6.40 36.74 -23.23
C HIS A 422 -6.27 35.69 -24.37
N CYS A 423 -5.26 34.82 -24.32
CA CYS A 423 -5.01 33.77 -25.31
C CYS A 423 -5.68 32.44 -24.93
N TYR A 424 -7.01 32.42 -24.82
CA TYR A 424 -7.77 31.22 -24.42
C TYR A 424 -7.71 30.08 -25.45
N THR A 425 -7.37 30.41 -26.69
CA THR A 425 -7.13 29.46 -27.78
C THR A 425 -5.81 28.72 -27.66
N SER A 426 -4.92 29.08 -26.73
CA SER A 426 -3.63 28.40 -26.54
C SER A 426 -3.77 26.90 -26.26
N LEU A 427 -2.84 26.11 -26.78
CA LEU A 427 -2.73 24.67 -26.48
C LEU A 427 -2.53 24.39 -24.98
N ALA A 428 -2.09 25.37 -24.20
CA ALA A 428 -1.93 25.26 -22.75
C ALA A 428 -3.22 24.77 -22.05
N PHE A 429 -4.40 25.14 -22.56
CA PHE A 429 -5.69 24.77 -21.96
C PHE A 429 -6.16 23.36 -22.33
N VAL A 430 -5.60 22.77 -23.39
CA VAL A 430 -5.99 21.45 -23.90
C VAL A 430 -5.08 20.34 -23.36
N ILE A 431 -3.78 20.61 -23.22
CA ILE A 431 -2.79 19.59 -22.86
C ILE A 431 -2.87 19.16 -21.38
N ASP A 432 -2.41 17.95 -21.09
CA ASP A 432 -2.25 17.42 -19.72
C ASP A 432 -0.79 17.55 -19.23
N ALA A 433 -0.58 17.45 -17.92
CA ALA A 433 0.73 17.52 -17.29
C ALA A 433 1.71 16.41 -17.74
N LYS A 434 1.21 15.31 -18.33
CA LYS A 434 2.06 14.29 -18.97
C LYS A 434 2.87 14.86 -20.14
N ILE A 435 2.25 15.71 -20.95
CA ILE A 435 2.92 16.39 -22.07
C ILE A 435 3.99 17.33 -21.53
N VAL A 436 3.67 18.08 -20.47
CA VAL A 436 4.63 18.98 -19.80
C VAL A 436 5.81 18.22 -19.21
N TYR A 437 5.58 17.03 -18.63
CA TYR A 437 6.65 16.16 -18.17
C TYR A 437 7.62 15.80 -19.30
N HIS A 438 7.12 15.33 -20.44
CA HIS A 438 7.96 14.98 -21.58
C HIS A 438 8.62 16.20 -22.22
N LEU A 439 7.93 17.34 -22.25
CA LEU A 439 8.50 18.60 -22.71
C LEU A 439 9.69 19.01 -21.84
N VAL A 440 9.54 18.98 -20.53
CA VAL A 440 10.62 19.36 -19.60
C VAL A 440 11.77 18.36 -19.64
N ASN A 441 11.51 17.06 -19.54
CA ASN A 441 12.57 16.05 -19.37
C ASN A 441 13.13 15.51 -20.68
N ASP A 442 12.30 15.27 -21.70
CA ASP A 442 12.79 14.68 -22.96
C ASP A 442 13.32 15.75 -23.90
N ILE A 443 12.66 16.93 -23.97
CA ILE A 443 13.09 18.03 -24.86
C ILE A 443 14.12 18.91 -24.15
N TRP A 444 13.77 19.48 -23.00
CA TRP A 444 14.62 20.42 -22.27
C TRP A 444 15.60 19.77 -21.28
N HIS A 445 15.59 18.45 -21.15
CA HIS A 445 16.49 17.68 -20.26
C HIS A 445 16.45 18.10 -18.79
N GLY A 446 15.32 18.65 -18.34
CA GLY A 446 15.12 19.08 -16.95
C GLY A 446 15.90 20.33 -16.55
N LYS A 447 16.51 21.04 -17.49
CA LYS A 447 17.39 22.19 -17.23
C LYS A 447 16.88 23.48 -17.87
N SER A 448 17.18 24.62 -17.26
CA SER A 448 16.94 25.92 -17.88
C SER A 448 17.75 26.05 -19.17
N ALA A 449 17.20 26.77 -20.14
CA ALA A 449 17.77 26.88 -21.47
C ALA A 449 19.05 27.74 -21.49
N VAL A 450 19.18 28.67 -20.53
CA VAL A 450 20.25 29.67 -20.42
C VAL A 450 21.25 29.32 -19.31
N SER A 451 20.83 29.29 -18.04
CA SER A 451 21.72 28.98 -16.89
C SER A 451 22.01 27.50 -16.66
N GLU A 452 21.32 26.60 -17.35
CA GLU A 452 21.36 25.15 -17.14
C GLU A 452 21.01 24.67 -15.72
N ASN A 453 20.29 25.49 -14.95
CA ASN A 453 19.77 25.16 -13.63
C ASN A 453 18.73 24.02 -13.73
N ASP A 454 18.86 23.00 -12.87
CA ASP A 454 18.02 21.80 -12.82
C ASP A 454 16.94 21.83 -11.72
N ASP A 455 16.86 22.92 -10.94
CA ASP A 455 15.84 23.05 -9.90
C ASP A 455 14.43 23.28 -10.48
N LEU A 456 13.63 22.21 -10.48
CA LEU A 456 12.27 22.19 -11.02
C LEU A 456 11.31 23.20 -10.34
N GLU A 457 11.58 23.64 -9.12
CA GLU A 457 10.76 24.64 -8.42
C GLU A 457 10.97 26.06 -8.95
N GLU A 458 12.19 26.37 -9.41
CA GLU A 458 12.54 27.67 -10.01
C GLU A 458 12.21 27.74 -11.51
N LEU A 459 12.13 26.59 -12.17
CA LEU A 459 11.85 26.52 -13.61
C LEU A 459 10.44 27.01 -13.96
N ARG A 460 10.30 27.63 -15.12
CA ARG A 460 9.07 28.18 -15.69
C ARG A 460 9.08 28.00 -17.21
N LEU A 461 7.94 27.64 -17.76
CA LEU A 461 7.75 27.60 -19.22
C LEU A 461 7.28 28.98 -19.71
N ALA A 462 8.13 29.65 -20.48
CA ALA A 462 7.82 30.92 -21.15
C ALA A 462 7.51 30.68 -22.63
N ARG A 463 6.92 31.67 -23.31
CA ARG A 463 6.82 31.67 -24.78
C ARG A 463 8.22 31.90 -25.36
N PHE A 464 8.54 31.28 -26.49
CA PHE A 464 9.80 31.59 -27.20
C PHE A 464 9.65 32.89 -28.00
N ARG A 465 8.55 33.01 -28.75
CA ARG A 465 8.12 34.23 -29.44
C ARG A 465 6.94 34.82 -28.71
N ASN A 466 7.11 36.05 -28.19
CA ASN A 466 6.08 36.71 -27.40
C ASN A 466 4.81 37.02 -28.22
N GLY A 467 4.95 37.26 -29.52
CA GLY A 467 3.84 37.53 -30.45
C GLY A 467 3.00 36.31 -30.85
N GLU A 468 3.46 35.10 -30.57
CA GLU A 468 2.72 33.86 -30.85
C GLU A 468 2.14 33.29 -29.55
N GLU A 469 1.01 32.57 -29.63
CA GLU A 469 0.43 31.89 -28.47
C GLU A 469 1.37 30.80 -27.95
N TRP A 470 1.24 30.47 -26.66
CA TRP A 470 2.04 29.38 -26.11
C TRP A 470 1.65 28.04 -26.74
N SER A 471 2.67 27.27 -27.14
CA SER A 471 2.55 25.89 -27.60
C SER A 471 3.80 25.11 -27.17
N PRO A 472 3.78 23.76 -27.19
CA PRO A 472 4.96 22.97 -26.90
C PRO A 472 6.18 23.29 -27.79
N TRP A 473 5.96 23.83 -28.98
CA TRP A 473 7.00 24.24 -29.95
C TRP A 473 7.16 25.77 -30.07
N ASN A 474 6.51 26.53 -29.20
CA ASN A 474 6.76 27.95 -28.97
C ASN A 474 6.99 28.14 -27.47
N CYS A 475 7.93 27.39 -26.91
CA CYS A 475 8.24 27.47 -25.48
C CYS A 475 9.73 27.54 -25.22
N LEU A 476 10.07 28.10 -24.06
CA LEU A 476 11.39 28.01 -23.44
C LEU A 476 11.23 27.56 -21.99
N LEU A 477 12.11 26.65 -21.55
CA LEU A 477 12.23 26.31 -20.15
C LEU A 477 13.30 27.23 -19.53
N LEU A 478 12.90 28.12 -18.64
CA LEU A 478 13.76 29.17 -18.06
C LEU A 478 13.59 29.20 -16.55
N THR A 479 14.54 29.76 -15.80
CA THR A 479 14.30 30.08 -14.38
C THR A 479 13.29 31.22 -14.23
N ALA A 480 12.75 31.43 -13.04
CA ALA A 480 11.80 32.52 -12.79
C ALA A 480 12.39 33.91 -13.13
N THR A 481 13.67 34.13 -12.84
CA THR A 481 14.39 35.37 -13.15
C THR A 481 14.60 35.50 -14.65
N GLU A 482 15.13 34.48 -15.33
CA GLU A 482 15.33 34.44 -16.78
C GLU A 482 14.03 34.67 -17.55
N ALA A 483 12.94 34.02 -17.14
CA ALA A 483 11.63 34.17 -17.77
C ALA A 483 11.11 35.62 -17.65
N SER A 484 11.39 36.29 -16.54
CA SER A 484 11.01 37.69 -16.33
C SER A 484 11.80 38.64 -17.25
N PHE A 485 13.09 38.36 -17.48
CA PHE A 485 13.91 39.11 -18.43
C PHE A 485 13.50 38.81 -19.88
N HIS A 486 13.32 37.54 -20.22
CA HIS A 486 12.92 37.12 -21.56
C HIS A 486 11.62 37.77 -22.02
N ARG A 487 10.66 37.95 -21.09
CA ARG A 487 9.38 38.61 -21.39
C ARG A 487 9.52 40.07 -21.81
N LYS A 488 10.56 40.77 -21.37
CA LYS A 488 10.80 42.18 -21.74
C LYS A 488 11.40 42.33 -23.14
N ILE A 489 11.85 41.22 -23.74
CA ILE A 489 12.45 41.22 -25.07
C ILE A 489 11.35 41.28 -26.13
N LEU A 490 11.42 42.26 -27.01
CA LEU A 490 10.51 42.39 -28.15
C LEU A 490 10.87 41.40 -29.28
N ASP A 491 12.16 41.31 -29.62
CA ASP A 491 12.67 40.46 -30.70
C ASP A 491 13.75 39.49 -30.17
N PRO A 492 13.40 38.21 -29.96
CA PRO A 492 14.33 37.18 -29.52
C PRO A 492 15.49 36.94 -30.49
N ASP A 493 15.26 37.13 -31.80
CA ASP A 493 16.26 36.81 -32.83
C ASP A 493 17.42 37.83 -32.84
N LYS A 494 17.19 39.05 -32.35
CA LYS A 494 18.23 40.10 -32.20
C LYS A 494 18.93 40.09 -30.86
N PHE A 495 18.25 39.62 -29.81
CA PHE A 495 18.80 39.65 -28.45
C PHE A 495 19.72 38.46 -28.15
N TYR A 496 19.34 37.24 -28.58
CA TYR A 496 20.13 36.05 -28.30
C TYR A 496 21.19 35.82 -29.37
N GLY A 497 22.39 35.41 -28.93
CA GLY A 497 23.46 35.00 -29.85
C GLY A 497 23.06 33.79 -30.72
N PRO A 498 23.66 33.65 -31.92
CA PRO A 498 23.22 32.69 -32.93
C PRO A 498 23.24 31.23 -32.45
N MET A 499 24.22 30.86 -31.62
CA MET A 499 24.34 29.51 -31.04
C MET A 499 23.19 29.17 -30.09
N ILE A 500 22.82 30.10 -29.21
CA ILE A 500 21.72 29.93 -28.26
C ILE A 500 20.38 29.89 -29.01
N LEU A 501 20.22 30.76 -30.01
CA LEU A 501 19.04 30.79 -30.85
C LEU A 501 18.87 29.48 -31.65
N GLN A 502 19.95 28.93 -32.19
CA GLN A 502 19.95 27.62 -32.84
C GLN A 502 19.58 26.49 -31.87
N LYS A 503 20.07 26.54 -30.62
CA LYS A 503 19.63 25.62 -29.55
C LYS A 503 18.12 25.71 -29.33
N PHE A 504 17.58 26.91 -29.17
CA PHE A 504 16.14 27.12 -28.93
C PHE A 504 15.28 26.65 -30.11
N ARG A 505 15.69 26.96 -31.35
CA ARG A 505 14.98 26.53 -32.56
C ARG A 505 14.99 25.01 -32.70
N THR A 506 16.15 24.37 -32.47
CA THR A 506 16.27 22.90 -32.53
C THR A 506 15.38 22.23 -31.49
N LYS A 507 15.36 22.72 -30.25
CA LYS A 507 14.50 22.18 -29.18
C LYS A 507 13.01 22.35 -29.48
N ASN A 508 12.60 23.52 -29.97
CA ASN A 508 11.21 23.76 -30.37
C ASN A 508 10.79 22.89 -31.57
N LEU A 509 11.69 22.67 -32.53
CA LEU A 509 11.45 21.76 -33.65
C LEU A 509 11.28 20.30 -33.17
N GLN A 510 12.14 19.84 -32.25
CA GLN A 510 11.99 18.52 -31.62
C GLN A 510 10.66 18.37 -30.89
N ALA A 511 10.22 19.41 -30.16
CA ALA A 511 8.92 19.41 -29.51
C ALA A 511 7.77 19.35 -30.53
N LYS A 512 7.89 20.07 -31.67
CA LYS A 512 6.89 20.03 -32.74
C LYS A 512 6.71 18.61 -33.29
N LEU A 513 7.81 17.93 -33.63
CA LEU A 513 7.79 16.56 -34.15
C LEU A 513 7.23 15.57 -33.13
N ARG A 514 7.55 15.73 -31.83
CA ARG A 514 7.11 14.80 -30.79
C ARG A 514 5.63 14.98 -30.39
N PHE A 515 5.11 16.19 -30.50
CA PHE A 515 3.75 16.53 -30.06
C PHE A 515 2.81 16.91 -31.21
N GLU A 516 3.18 16.62 -32.45
CA GLU A 516 2.35 16.84 -33.65
C GLU A 516 0.92 16.27 -33.54
N PRO A 517 0.70 15.04 -33.02
CA PRO A 517 -0.66 14.50 -32.86
C PRO A 517 -1.55 15.31 -31.90
N VAL A 518 -0.94 16.08 -30.99
CA VAL A 518 -1.68 16.95 -30.04
C VAL A 518 -2.28 18.16 -30.77
N ALA A 519 -1.62 18.62 -31.84
CA ALA A 519 -2.12 19.71 -32.68
C ALA A 519 -3.37 19.29 -33.46
N GLU A 520 -3.35 18.08 -34.04
CA GLU A 520 -4.46 17.49 -34.78
C GLU A 520 -5.70 17.29 -33.89
N PHE A 521 -5.51 16.94 -32.62
CA PHE A 521 -6.62 16.82 -31.67
C PHE A 521 -7.34 18.15 -31.38
N LYS A 522 -6.65 19.30 -31.52
CA LYS A 522 -7.26 20.63 -31.32
C LYS A 522 -8.14 21.01 -32.51
N THR A 523 -7.70 20.75 -33.75
CA THR A 523 -8.47 21.07 -34.97
C THR A 523 -9.81 20.33 -34.98
N HIS A 524 -9.80 19.03 -34.63
CA HIS A 524 -11.02 18.20 -34.57
C HIS A 524 -12.05 18.63 -33.51
N ARG A 525 -11.65 19.35 -32.45
CA ARG A 525 -12.58 19.91 -31.46
C ARG A 525 -13.12 21.28 -31.87
N GLY A 526 -12.33 22.07 -32.60
CA GLY A 526 -12.78 23.36 -33.15
C GLY A 526 -13.96 23.21 -34.10
N ASP A 527 -13.96 22.16 -34.92
CA ASP A 527 -15.06 21.89 -35.87
C ASP A 527 -16.35 21.39 -35.21
N LYS A 528 -16.25 20.77 -34.02
CA LYS A 528 -17.42 20.31 -33.24
C LYS A 528 -18.09 21.40 -32.40
N GLN A 529 -17.48 22.57 -32.27
CA GLN A 529 -18.06 23.73 -31.57
C GLN A 529 -18.71 24.74 -32.51
N ARG A 530 -18.78 24.44 -33.82
CA ARG A 530 -19.41 25.28 -34.85
C ARG A 530 -20.77 24.78 -35.35
N TYR A 531 -21.42 23.86 -34.64
CA TYR A 531 -22.79 23.40 -34.91
C TYR A 531 -23.71 23.67 -33.73
#